data_AF-A0A7K0Q194-F1
#
_entry.id   AF-A0A7K0Q194-F1
#
_cell.length_a   1.000
_cell.length_b   1.000
_cell.length_c   1.000
_cell.angle_alpha   90.00
_cell.angle_beta   90.00
_cell.angle_gamma   90.00
#
_symmetry.space_group_name_H-M   'P 1'
#
loop_
_entity.id
_entity.type
_entity.pdbx_description
1 polymer ?
#
loop_
_entity_poly.entity_id
_entity_poly.type
_entity_poly.pdbx_seq_one_letter_code
_entity_poly.pdbx_strand_id
1 'polypeptide(L)'
;MPGLLKVVRVRLSRGDPSDPCHPWDACMPLQPPTRRVLGAAACASLVSPLLLLAATPAQAVSPDVVISQVYGGGGNSGATLRSDFIELFNRSSSPVPLAGWTVQYASAAGTTYASTALTGTLAPGAHYLVKEADGANTAATPLPTPDATGTIAMSGSAGKVRVVTPSGEVRDLVAYGSNAAPAEGSPAPGLSNTTAALRAANGCTDTDSNATDFTAGDPAPRNTASAATPCGVVVDPEPEPGTVTPIAEVQGDGATSPFAGDEVTVEGVVVGDYQGAGQFGGFYVQSTTPDTDPLTSDGLRVFVNGTPVAVGDTVRVTGTVSEFASSSALYTGSETQLGASSTVTRTGTAPVPAPTPVTLPFAPTAAGVDGPERVEGTLTTLTNDDLVATDLFTLGRFGEVSLTTGDLLRIPTTAEQDAANNADRITLDDALSGQNLPTLPYTIGGDGVTLPRAGDGPTDPVTGVLTYAFGEYRVQPPVGTTIDFARLAPREPAP
;
A
#
# COMPACT_ATOMS: atom_id res chain seq x y z
N MET A 1 33.66 41.19 46.27
CA MET A 1 33.57 42.66 46.09
C MET A 1 33.52 42.94 44.60
N PRO A 2 32.63 43.84 44.14
CA PRO A 2 31.77 43.69 42.96
C PRO A 2 32.35 44.41 41.72
N GLY A 3 31.92 44.23 40.47
CA GLY A 3 30.60 43.93 39.89
C GLY A 3 30.19 45.13 39.03
N LEU A 4 30.02 44.95 37.71
CA LEU A 4 29.39 45.98 36.86
C LEU A 4 28.59 45.34 35.72
N LEU A 5 27.30 45.20 36.03
CA LEU A 5 26.18 44.89 35.17
C LEU A 5 25.89 46.11 34.28
N LYS A 6 25.88 45.96 32.95
CA LYS A 6 25.29 46.98 32.05
C LYS A 6 23.85 46.59 31.71
N VAL A 7 22.95 47.25 32.42
CA VAL A 7 21.50 47.23 32.21
C VAL A 7 21.17 47.97 30.91
N VAL A 8 20.61 47.29 29.92
CA VAL A 8 19.89 47.94 28.80
C VAL A 8 18.44 48.09 29.24
N ARG A 9 18.03 49.33 29.56
CA ARG A 9 16.64 49.66 29.86
C ARG A 9 15.81 49.65 28.58
N VAL A 10 14.91 48.69 28.47
CA VAL A 10 13.73 48.77 27.60
C VAL A 10 12.77 49.80 28.21
N ARG A 11 12.49 50.90 27.51
CA ARG A 11 11.35 51.77 27.83
C ARG A 11 10.13 51.22 27.08
N LEU A 12 9.24 50.59 27.84
CA LEU A 12 7.84 50.42 27.46
C LEU A 12 7.15 51.79 27.61
N SER A 13 6.67 52.40 26.52
CA SER A 13 5.71 53.50 26.66
C SER A 13 4.31 52.91 26.79
N ARG A 14 3.65 53.24 27.90
CA ARG A 14 2.26 52.91 28.19
C ARG A 14 1.34 53.57 27.17
N GLY A 15 0.36 52.81 26.68
CA GLY A 15 -0.74 53.32 25.87
C GLY A 15 -1.58 54.33 26.64
N ASP A 16 -2.02 55.35 25.92
CA ASP A 16 -3.01 56.33 26.38
C ASP A 16 -4.42 55.79 26.06
N PRO A 17 -5.35 55.72 27.04
CA PRO A 17 -6.63 55.06 26.91
C PRO A 17 -7.76 56.01 26.44
N SER A 18 -7.61 56.65 25.28
CA SER A 18 -8.63 57.64 24.85
C SER A 18 -8.89 57.85 23.35
N ASP A 19 -8.47 56.96 22.44
CA ASP A 19 -8.74 57.16 21.01
C ASP A 19 -9.59 56.04 20.36
N PRO A 20 -10.88 56.29 20.06
CA PRO A 20 -11.72 55.39 19.30
C PRO A 20 -11.72 55.81 17.82
N CYS A 21 -11.39 54.92 16.89
CA CYS A 21 -12.12 54.70 15.62
C CYS A 21 -11.33 53.81 14.63
N HIS A 22 -12.08 52.86 14.05
CA HIS A 22 -11.72 51.91 12.99
C HIS A 22 -11.40 52.58 11.63
N PRO A 23 -10.69 51.89 10.72
CA PRO A 23 -10.65 52.27 9.31
C PRO A 23 -11.29 51.20 8.40
N TRP A 24 -12.48 51.50 7.88
CA TRP A 24 -12.95 51.12 6.54
C TRP A 24 -13.80 52.29 6.02
N ASP A 25 -13.28 53.06 5.05
CA ASP A 25 -14.00 53.62 3.89
C ASP A 25 -13.27 54.80 3.22
N ALA A 26 -13.43 54.85 1.90
CA ALA A 26 -12.74 55.68 0.92
C ALA A 26 -13.22 57.15 0.85
N CYS A 27 -12.38 58.06 0.34
CA CYS A 27 -12.72 59.02 -0.75
C CYS A 27 -11.59 60.03 -1.06
N MET A 28 -11.39 60.32 -2.36
CA MET A 28 -10.57 61.42 -2.92
C MET A 28 -11.17 62.82 -2.58
N PRO A 29 -10.45 63.96 -2.77
CA PRO A 29 -10.43 64.65 -4.09
C PRO A 29 -9.18 65.52 -4.46
N LEU A 30 -8.86 65.52 -5.78
CA LEU A 30 -8.60 66.60 -6.78
C LEU A 30 -7.73 67.88 -6.54
N GLN A 31 -6.57 67.93 -7.27
CA GLN A 31 -5.97 68.94 -8.22
C GLN A 31 -5.59 70.41 -7.83
N PRO A 32 -4.83 71.22 -8.66
CA PRO A 32 -3.39 71.22 -9.09
C PRO A 32 -2.80 72.70 -8.99
N PRO A 33 -1.87 73.29 -9.82
CA PRO A 33 -0.81 72.86 -10.80
C PRO A 33 0.61 73.52 -10.55
N THR A 34 1.77 73.10 -11.10
CA THR A 34 2.35 73.46 -12.42
C THR A 34 3.84 73.00 -12.59
N ARG A 35 4.16 72.54 -13.82
CA ARG A 35 5.42 72.61 -14.63
C ARG A 35 6.80 72.19 -14.03
N ARG A 36 7.47 71.21 -14.66
CA ARG A 36 8.43 71.36 -15.81
C ARG A 36 8.99 70.00 -16.30
N VAL A 37 9.29 70.01 -17.61
CA VAL A 37 9.76 69.02 -18.59
C VAL A 37 11.14 68.37 -18.29
N LEU A 38 11.33 67.07 -18.58
CA LEU A 38 12.30 66.46 -19.54
C LEU A 38 12.65 64.98 -19.19
N GLY A 39 12.72 64.12 -20.22
CA GLY A 39 13.57 62.91 -20.21
C GLY A 39 12.89 61.60 -20.62
N ALA A 40 13.09 61.18 -21.87
CA ALA A 40 12.60 59.94 -22.46
C ALA A 40 13.56 58.76 -22.25
N ALA A 41 13.03 57.54 -22.09
CA ALA A 41 13.63 56.29 -22.61
C ALA A 41 12.58 55.16 -22.57
N ALA A 42 12.31 54.56 -23.73
CA ALA A 42 11.25 53.59 -23.97
C ALA A 42 11.64 52.16 -23.58
N CYS A 43 10.64 51.41 -23.11
CA CYS A 43 10.68 49.99 -22.77
C CYS A 43 10.91 49.11 -24.01
N ALA A 44 11.85 48.16 -23.90
CA ALA A 44 11.95 47.02 -24.81
C ALA A 44 11.42 45.77 -24.08
N SER A 45 10.34 45.21 -24.60
CA SER A 45 9.65 44.01 -24.12
C SER A 45 10.41 42.73 -24.55
N LEU A 46 10.76 41.90 -23.56
CA LEU A 46 11.27 40.53 -23.77
C LEU A 46 10.09 39.59 -24.03
N VAL A 47 9.96 39.11 -25.27
CA VAL A 47 9.07 38.00 -25.64
C VAL A 47 9.83 36.69 -25.42
N SER A 48 9.44 35.92 -24.41
CA SER A 48 9.91 34.53 -24.25
C SER A 48 9.27 33.64 -25.32
N PRO A 49 10.03 32.75 -26.00
CA PRO A 49 9.44 31.73 -26.84
C PRO A 49 8.82 30.65 -25.94
N LEU A 50 7.49 30.58 -25.94
CA LEU A 50 6.74 29.47 -25.37
C LEU A 50 7.06 28.23 -26.22
N LEU A 51 7.94 27.35 -25.72
CA LEU A 51 8.11 26.02 -26.26
C LEU A 51 6.75 25.31 -26.18
N LEU A 52 6.10 25.12 -27.33
CA LEU A 52 5.01 24.16 -27.46
C LEU A 52 5.62 22.77 -27.23
N LEU A 53 5.61 22.30 -25.99
CA LEU A 53 5.62 20.87 -25.72
C LEU A 53 4.34 20.33 -26.37
N ALA A 54 4.48 19.68 -27.52
CA ALA A 54 3.43 18.79 -28.00
C ALA A 54 3.22 17.75 -26.91
N ALA A 55 2.05 17.79 -26.25
CA ALA A 55 1.65 16.73 -25.35
C ALA A 55 1.71 15.43 -26.15
N THR A 56 2.58 14.51 -25.73
CA THR A 56 2.51 13.12 -26.20
C THR A 56 1.11 12.62 -25.88
N PRO A 57 0.41 11.94 -26.81
CA PRO A 57 -0.87 11.34 -26.48
C PRO A 57 -0.67 10.47 -25.24
N ALA A 58 -1.56 10.62 -24.26
CA ALA A 58 -1.55 9.76 -23.08
C ALA A 58 -1.64 8.30 -23.58
N GLN A 59 -0.62 7.51 -23.25
CA GLN A 59 -0.62 6.07 -23.44
C GLN A 59 -1.74 5.49 -22.58
N ALA A 60 -2.71 4.84 -23.23
CA ALA A 60 -3.91 4.35 -22.59
C ALA A 60 -3.93 2.84 -22.77
N VAL A 61 -3.64 2.14 -21.68
CA VAL A 61 -3.71 0.68 -21.58
C VAL A 61 -5.10 0.20 -22.02
N SER A 62 -5.15 -0.88 -22.79
CA SER A 62 -6.39 -1.46 -23.32
C SER A 62 -7.28 -1.94 -22.17
N PRO A 63 -8.53 -1.45 -22.03
CA PRO A 63 -9.35 -1.75 -20.85
C PRO A 63 -9.92 -3.17 -20.81
N ASP A 64 -10.06 -3.85 -21.94
CA ASP A 64 -10.74 -5.15 -22.03
C ASP A 64 -10.16 -6.14 -23.07
N VAL A 65 -10.52 -6.03 -24.35
CA VAL A 65 -10.13 -6.97 -25.39
C VAL A 65 -8.74 -6.60 -25.89
N VAL A 66 -7.79 -7.52 -25.66
CA VAL A 66 -6.42 -7.43 -26.13
C VAL A 66 -6.09 -8.57 -27.09
N ILE A 67 -5.06 -8.38 -27.90
CA ILE A 67 -4.44 -9.40 -28.76
C ILE A 67 -3.52 -10.23 -27.87
N SER A 68 -3.85 -11.50 -27.65
CA SER A 68 -3.05 -12.39 -26.81
C SER A 68 -2.01 -13.18 -27.59
N GLN A 69 -2.27 -13.49 -28.88
CA GLN A 69 -1.28 -14.13 -29.75
C GLN A 69 -1.39 -13.69 -31.20
N VAL A 70 -0.23 -13.68 -31.88
CA VAL A 70 -0.14 -13.48 -33.33
C VAL A 70 0.79 -14.49 -33.95
N TYR A 71 0.32 -15.21 -34.96
CA TYR A 71 1.10 -16.19 -35.71
C TYR A 71 0.86 -16.04 -37.22
N GLY A 72 1.91 -15.65 -37.96
CA GLY A 72 1.89 -15.51 -39.42
C GLY A 72 2.70 -16.58 -40.17
N GLY A 73 3.05 -17.67 -39.49
CA GLY A 73 3.86 -18.75 -40.05
C GLY A 73 3.05 -19.82 -40.78
N GLY A 74 1.72 -19.70 -40.83
CA GLY A 74 0.77 -20.74 -41.19
C GLY A 74 1.11 -21.44 -42.49
N GLY A 75 1.37 -22.74 -42.42
CA GLY A 75 1.58 -23.60 -43.58
C GLY A 75 2.79 -23.23 -44.44
N ASN A 76 3.71 -22.39 -43.95
CA ASN A 76 5.01 -22.17 -44.57
C ASN A 76 5.95 -23.37 -44.34
N SER A 77 7.09 -23.39 -45.03
CA SER A 77 8.11 -24.42 -44.80
C SER A 77 8.60 -24.38 -43.36
N GLY A 78 8.51 -25.51 -42.66
CA GLY A 78 8.85 -25.65 -41.24
C GLY A 78 7.77 -25.22 -40.25
N ALA A 79 6.60 -24.78 -40.73
CA ALA A 79 5.51 -24.35 -39.85
C ALA A 79 4.91 -25.50 -39.04
N THR A 80 4.59 -25.23 -37.77
CA THR A 80 3.92 -26.18 -36.86
C THR A 80 2.41 -26.21 -37.10
N LEU A 81 1.83 -25.06 -37.46
CA LEU A 81 0.40 -24.90 -37.74
C LEU A 81 0.16 -24.59 -39.22
N ARG A 82 -0.97 -25.06 -39.73
CA ARG A 82 -1.35 -24.91 -41.15
C ARG A 82 -1.83 -23.51 -41.52
N SER A 83 -2.38 -22.78 -40.56
CA SER A 83 -3.04 -21.51 -40.81
C SER A 83 -2.42 -20.41 -39.95
N ASP A 84 -2.42 -19.20 -40.49
CA ASP A 84 -2.20 -17.99 -39.71
C ASP A 84 -3.34 -17.81 -38.71
N PHE A 85 -3.06 -17.16 -37.58
CA PHE A 85 -4.11 -16.81 -36.63
C PHE A 85 -3.79 -15.56 -35.81
N ILE A 86 -4.87 -14.95 -35.34
CA ILE A 86 -4.87 -13.89 -34.34
C ILE A 86 -5.76 -14.39 -33.20
N GLU A 87 -5.25 -14.35 -31.97
CA GLU A 87 -6.01 -14.70 -30.78
C GLU A 87 -6.29 -13.46 -29.96
N LEU A 88 -7.56 -13.24 -29.61
CA LEU A 88 -7.96 -12.19 -28.69
C LEU A 88 -8.22 -12.77 -27.31
N PHE A 89 -8.22 -11.90 -26.32
CA PHE A 89 -8.49 -12.25 -24.94
C PHE A 89 -9.19 -11.09 -24.25
N ASN A 90 -10.23 -11.39 -23.48
CA ASN A 90 -10.92 -10.38 -22.67
C ASN A 90 -10.31 -10.35 -21.27
N ARG A 91 -9.48 -9.33 -21.01
CA ARG A 91 -8.82 -9.13 -19.72
C ARG A 91 -9.70 -8.45 -18.67
N SER A 92 -10.89 -7.97 -19.06
CA SER A 92 -11.82 -7.34 -18.13
C SER A 92 -12.67 -8.37 -17.37
N SER A 93 -13.37 -7.89 -16.35
CA SER A 93 -14.34 -8.67 -15.57
C SER A 93 -15.74 -8.73 -16.20
N SER A 94 -15.95 -8.09 -17.36
CA SER A 94 -17.28 -8.00 -17.99
C SER A 94 -17.29 -8.63 -19.38
N PRO A 95 -18.39 -9.30 -19.79
CA PRO A 95 -18.49 -9.83 -21.14
C PRO A 95 -18.51 -8.70 -22.18
N VAL A 96 -17.71 -8.84 -23.24
CA VAL A 96 -17.60 -7.83 -24.31
C VAL A 96 -18.30 -8.32 -25.58
N PRO A 97 -19.34 -7.63 -26.08
CA PRO A 97 -19.94 -7.91 -27.37
C PRO A 97 -18.98 -7.54 -28.51
N LEU A 98 -18.69 -8.49 -29.39
CA LEU A 98 -17.77 -8.30 -30.53
C LEU A 98 -18.48 -7.96 -31.84
N ALA A 99 -19.81 -7.80 -31.82
CA ALA A 99 -20.58 -7.45 -33.02
C ALA A 99 -20.10 -6.11 -33.62
N GLY A 100 -19.67 -6.16 -34.88
CA GLY A 100 -19.17 -4.99 -35.60
C GLY A 100 -17.70 -4.64 -35.32
N TRP A 101 -17.02 -5.38 -34.43
CA TRP A 101 -15.58 -5.27 -34.24
C TRP A 101 -14.84 -5.97 -35.39
N THR A 102 -13.59 -5.58 -35.62
CA THR A 102 -12.71 -6.24 -36.59
C THR A 102 -11.33 -6.48 -36.00
N VAL A 103 -10.71 -7.61 -36.36
CA VAL A 103 -9.24 -7.71 -36.34
C VAL A 103 -8.71 -7.30 -37.70
N GLN A 104 -7.60 -6.58 -37.69
CA GLN A 104 -7.02 -6.03 -38.90
C GLN A 104 -5.52 -6.25 -38.93
N TYR A 105 -4.98 -6.47 -40.12
CA TYR A 105 -3.56 -6.72 -40.31
C TYR A 105 -2.98 -5.91 -41.47
N ALA A 106 -1.74 -5.46 -41.31
CA ALA A 106 -0.91 -4.93 -42.38
C ALA A 106 0.52 -5.46 -42.24
N SER A 107 1.25 -5.52 -43.35
CA SER A 107 2.70 -5.79 -43.32
C SER A 107 3.45 -4.71 -42.54
N ALA A 108 4.70 -4.99 -42.15
CA ALA A 108 5.53 -4.06 -41.37
C ALA A 108 5.53 -2.63 -41.96
N ALA A 109 5.75 -2.50 -43.27
CA ALA A 109 5.74 -1.23 -44.00
C ALA A 109 4.37 -0.84 -44.60
N GLY A 110 3.36 -1.71 -44.52
CA GLY A 110 2.05 -1.49 -45.15
C GLY A 110 1.23 -0.44 -44.41
N THR A 111 0.48 0.39 -45.13
CA THR A 111 -0.44 1.39 -44.56
C THR A 111 -1.91 1.03 -44.72
N THR A 112 -2.21 0.02 -45.55
CA THR A 112 -3.56 -0.50 -45.78
C THR A 112 -3.75 -1.77 -44.98
N TYR A 113 -4.84 -1.84 -44.22
CA TYR A 113 -5.15 -3.00 -43.40
C TYR A 113 -6.22 -3.87 -44.06
N ALA A 114 -5.94 -5.17 -44.17
CA ALA A 114 -6.99 -6.16 -44.41
C ALA A 114 -7.76 -6.39 -43.11
N SER A 115 -9.02 -6.81 -43.18
CA SER A 115 -9.90 -6.93 -42.00
C SER A 115 -10.70 -8.22 -42.02
N THR A 116 -10.84 -8.83 -40.84
CA THR A 116 -11.73 -9.96 -40.57
C THR A 116 -12.75 -9.52 -39.53
N ALA A 117 -14.04 -9.71 -39.82
CA ALA A 117 -15.12 -9.32 -38.92
C ALA A 117 -15.24 -10.30 -37.73
N LEU A 118 -15.52 -9.76 -36.56
CA LEU A 118 -15.76 -10.53 -35.34
C LEU A 118 -17.26 -10.66 -35.05
N THR A 119 -17.63 -11.69 -34.29
CA THR A 119 -19.02 -11.97 -33.93
C THR A 119 -19.12 -12.51 -32.51
N GLY A 120 -20.33 -12.56 -31.97
CA GLY A 120 -20.59 -13.14 -30.65
C GLY A 120 -20.18 -12.23 -29.50
N THR A 121 -19.90 -12.85 -28.35
CA THR A 121 -19.57 -12.19 -27.10
C THR A 121 -18.39 -12.90 -26.47
N LEU A 122 -17.38 -12.15 -26.04
CA LEU A 122 -16.20 -12.68 -25.38
C LEU A 122 -16.38 -12.56 -23.87
N ALA A 123 -16.55 -13.70 -23.19
CA ALA A 123 -16.68 -13.75 -21.73
C ALA A 123 -15.39 -13.28 -21.03
N PRO A 124 -15.46 -12.82 -19.77
CA PRO A 124 -14.27 -12.51 -18.96
C PRO A 124 -13.28 -13.68 -18.94
N GLY A 125 -12.00 -13.39 -19.18
CA GLY A 125 -10.96 -14.42 -19.20
C GLY A 125 -11.00 -15.39 -20.37
N ALA A 126 -11.94 -15.25 -21.30
CA ALA A 126 -12.04 -16.13 -22.45
C ALA A 126 -11.14 -15.66 -23.59
N HIS A 127 -10.69 -16.62 -24.40
CA HIS A 127 -9.97 -16.37 -25.64
C HIS A 127 -10.90 -16.43 -26.84
N TYR A 128 -10.53 -15.74 -27.93
CA TYR A 128 -11.26 -15.75 -29.20
C TYR A 128 -10.27 -16.02 -30.34
N LEU A 129 -10.42 -17.16 -31.01
CA LEU A 129 -9.52 -17.59 -32.07
C LEU A 129 -10.04 -17.12 -33.43
N VAL A 130 -9.28 -16.24 -34.08
CA VAL A 130 -9.51 -15.86 -35.47
C VAL A 130 -8.53 -16.63 -36.35
N LYS A 131 -9.06 -17.60 -37.11
CA LYS A 131 -8.30 -18.25 -38.17
C LYS A 131 -8.13 -17.28 -39.33
N GLU A 132 -6.95 -17.24 -39.93
CA GLU A 132 -6.66 -16.49 -41.14
C GLU A 132 -6.24 -17.43 -42.30
N ALA A 133 -5.35 -16.99 -43.20
CA ALA A 133 -4.98 -17.75 -44.38
C ALA A 133 -4.35 -19.12 -44.06
N ASP A 134 -4.62 -20.10 -44.92
CA ASP A 134 -3.86 -21.35 -44.95
C ASP A 134 -2.59 -21.18 -45.79
N GLY A 135 -1.49 -21.75 -45.33
CA GLY A 135 -0.30 -21.92 -46.18
C GLY A 135 -0.34 -23.20 -47.03
N ALA A 136 0.71 -23.39 -47.81
CA ALA A 136 0.82 -24.51 -48.76
C ALA A 136 1.04 -25.87 -48.08
N ASN A 137 1.61 -25.91 -46.87
CA ASN A 137 1.88 -27.13 -46.14
C ASN A 137 0.60 -27.69 -45.48
N THR A 138 -0.13 -28.51 -46.22
CA THR A 138 -1.36 -29.17 -45.75
C THR A 138 -1.13 -30.27 -44.70
N ALA A 139 0.12 -30.68 -44.48
CA ALA A 139 0.49 -31.66 -43.46
C ALA A 139 0.74 -31.03 -42.07
N ALA A 140 0.86 -29.70 -41.98
CA ALA A 140 0.94 -29.01 -40.70
C ALA A 140 -0.37 -29.15 -39.90
N THR A 141 -0.28 -29.04 -38.58
CA THR A 141 -1.40 -29.27 -37.67
C THR A 141 -2.50 -28.22 -37.91
N PRO A 142 -3.77 -28.61 -38.06
CA PRO A 142 -4.86 -27.63 -38.14
C PRO A 142 -5.04 -26.91 -36.79
N LEU A 143 -5.59 -25.69 -36.84
CA LEU A 143 -6.00 -24.99 -35.61
C LEU A 143 -7.15 -25.76 -34.91
N PRO A 144 -7.33 -25.56 -33.59
CA PRO A 144 -8.62 -25.80 -32.94
C PRO A 144 -9.75 -25.08 -33.69
N THR A 145 -11.00 -25.49 -33.47
CA THR A 145 -12.17 -24.86 -34.13
C THR A 145 -12.17 -23.34 -33.89
N PRO A 146 -12.03 -22.50 -34.93
CA PRO A 146 -11.93 -21.07 -34.73
C PRO A 146 -13.30 -20.43 -34.48
N ASP A 147 -13.30 -19.32 -33.74
CA ASP A 147 -14.50 -18.53 -33.45
C ASP A 147 -14.87 -17.59 -34.61
N ALA A 148 -13.86 -17.16 -35.38
CA ALA A 148 -14.05 -16.48 -36.66
C ALA A 148 -13.05 -16.99 -37.70
N THR A 149 -13.41 -16.88 -38.97
CA THR A 149 -12.54 -17.27 -40.09
C THR A 149 -12.41 -16.12 -41.07
N GLY A 150 -11.19 -15.64 -41.22
CA GLY A 150 -10.73 -14.75 -42.28
C GLY A 150 -9.83 -15.46 -43.28
N THR A 151 -9.23 -14.68 -44.16
CA THR A 151 -8.35 -15.14 -45.24
C THR A 151 -7.11 -14.26 -45.39
N ILE A 152 -6.75 -13.51 -44.35
CA ILE A 152 -5.63 -12.59 -44.39
C ILE A 152 -4.33 -13.40 -44.41
N ALA A 153 -3.49 -13.17 -45.42
CA ALA A 153 -2.14 -13.71 -45.41
C ALA A 153 -1.25 -12.84 -44.53
N MET A 154 -0.68 -13.43 -43.48
CA MET A 154 0.16 -12.72 -42.52
C MET A 154 1.64 -13.05 -42.76
N SER A 155 2.51 -12.16 -42.31
CA SER A 155 3.96 -12.35 -42.40
C SER A 155 4.43 -13.17 -41.20
N GLY A 156 5.18 -14.23 -41.46
CA GLY A 156 5.80 -15.04 -40.42
C GLY A 156 6.98 -14.36 -39.70
N SER A 157 7.42 -13.18 -40.14
CA SER A 157 8.61 -12.51 -39.59
C SER A 157 8.38 -11.11 -39.04
N ALA A 158 7.59 -10.28 -39.72
CA ALA A 158 7.29 -8.92 -39.29
C ALA A 158 5.96 -8.39 -39.86
N GLY A 159 5.15 -7.76 -39.01
CA GLY A 159 3.82 -7.27 -39.35
C GLY A 159 3.18 -6.50 -38.22
N LYS A 160 1.92 -6.09 -38.39
CA LYS A 160 1.14 -5.42 -37.34
C LYS A 160 -0.33 -5.81 -37.40
N VAL A 161 -0.90 -6.04 -36.22
CA VAL A 161 -2.29 -6.43 -36.00
C VAL A 161 -2.93 -5.40 -35.08
N ARG A 162 -4.20 -5.07 -35.33
CA ARG A 162 -4.99 -4.22 -34.43
C ARG A 162 -6.42 -4.73 -34.31
N VAL A 163 -7.01 -4.51 -33.14
CA VAL A 163 -8.43 -4.70 -32.89
C VAL A 163 -9.10 -3.35 -33.04
N VAL A 164 -10.20 -3.28 -33.79
CA VAL A 164 -10.91 -2.02 -34.05
C VAL A 164 -12.38 -2.18 -33.68
N THR A 165 -12.89 -1.26 -32.85
CA THR A 165 -14.28 -1.22 -32.41
C THR A 165 -15.20 -0.70 -33.52
N PRO A 166 -16.54 -0.82 -33.39
CA PRO A 166 -17.48 -0.31 -34.39
C PRO A 166 -17.43 1.21 -34.60
N SER A 167 -16.91 1.98 -33.63
CA SER A 167 -16.72 3.43 -33.75
C SER A 167 -15.47 3.80 -34.56
N GLY A 168 -14.63 2.82 -34.91
CA GLY A 168 -13.35 3.04 -35.60
C GLY A 168 -12.16 3.26 -34.66
N GLU A 169 -12.37 3.15 -33.35
CA GLU A 169 -11.31 3.22 -32.33
C GLU A 169 -10.44 1.96 -32.38
N VAL A 170 -9.12 2.13 -32.30
CA VAL A 170 -8.18 1.01 -32.10
C VAL A 170 -8.22 0.63 -30.64
N ARG A 171 -8.69 -0.59 -30.35
CA ARG A 171 -8.81 -1.08 -28.98
C ARG A 171 -7.52 -1.63 -28.42
N ASP A 172 -6.73 -2.29 -29.24
CA ASP A 172 -5.42 -2.88 -28.91
C ASP A 172 -4.62 -3.04 -30.21
N LEU A 173 -3.30 -2.93 -30.14
CA LEU A 173 -2.40 -3.01 -31.30
C LEU A 173 -1.11 -3.75 -30.95
N VAL A 174 -0.71 -4.70 -31.80
CA VAL A 174 0.62 -5.30 -31.73
C VAL A 174 1.36 -5.18 -33.05
N ALA A 175 2.55 -4.61 -33.00
CA ALA A 175 3.56 -4.73 -34.06
C ALA A 175 4.62 -5.75 -33.65
N TYR A 176 5.11 -6.53 -34.60
CA TYR A 176 6.18 -7.52 -34.37
C TYR A 176 7.22 -7.46 -35.48
N GLY A 177 8.48 -7.71 -35.10
CA GLY A 177 9.62 -7.69 -36.01
C GLY A 177 10.07 -6.28 -36.43
N SER A 178 11.16 -6.23 -37.18
CA SER A 178 11.83 -4.96 -37.54
C SER A 178 10.98 -4.09 -38.47
N ASN A 179 11.06 -2.77 -38.28
CA ASN A 179 10.40 -1.74 -39.10
C ASN A 179 8.86 -1.81 -39.13
N ALA A 180 8.23 -2.54 -38.19
CA ALA A 180 6.78 -2.54 -38.05
C ALA A 180 6.32 -1.31 -37.27
N ALA A 181 5.58 -0.42 -37.91
CA ALA A 181 4.98 0.76 -37.28
C ALA A 181 3.58 1.05 -37.87
N PRO A 182 2.64 1.63 -37.10
CA PRO A 182 2.76 1.98 -35.67
C PRO A 182 2.84 0.73 -34.76
N ALA A 183 3.33 0.93 -33.53
CA ALA A 183 3.43 -0.04 -32.44
C ALA A 183 2.97 0.65 -31.15
N GLU A 184 2.49 -0.11 -30.17
CA GLU A 184 2.43 0.37 -28.78
C GLU A 184 3.87 0.35 -28.26
N GLY A 185 4.43 1.52 -27.96
CA GLY A 185 5.86 1.65 -27.67
C GLY A 185 6.76 1.14 -28.80
N SER A 186 7.55 0.10 -28.51
CA SER A 186 8.43 -0.57 -29.49
C SER A 186 7.84 -1.91 -29.95
N PRO A 187 8.08 -2.37 -31.19
CA PRO A 187 7.56 -3.65 -31.67
C PRO A 187 8.04 -4.85 -30.84
N ALA A 188 7.18 -5.86 -30.74
CA ALA A 188 7.51 -7.18 -30.22
C ALA A 188 8.67 -7.83 -31.01
N PRO A 189 9.35 -8.85 -30.44
CA PRO A 189 10.41 -9.57 -31.14
C PRO A 189 9.99 -10.10 -32.53
N GLY A 190 10.98 -10.23 -33.42
CA GLY A 190 10.76 -10.85 -34.73
C GLY A 190 10.34 -12.32 -34.60
N LEU A 191 9.43 -12.75 -35.47
CA LEU A 191 8.88 -14.09 -35.47
C LEU A 191 9.52 -14.97 -36.56
N SER A 192 9.11 -16.23 -36.60
CA SER A 192 9.49 -17.22 -37.62
C SER A 192 8.29 -18.11 -37.95
N ASN A 193 8.47 -19.02 -38.92
CA ASN A 193 7.42 -19.99 -39.25
C ASN A 193 7.07 -20.92 -38.07
N THR A 194 7.90 -21.02 -37.03
CA THR A 194 7.64 -21.88 -35.86
C THR A 194 7.20 -21.11 -34.63
N THR A 195 7.22 -19.76 -34.65
CA THR A 195 6.97 -18.96 -33.45
C THR A 195 5.82 -17.98 -33.62
N ALA A 196 5.05 -17.80 -32.55
CA ALA A 196 4.06 -16.75 -32.39
C ALA A 196 4.59 -15.65 -31.45
N ALA A 197 4.05 -14.44 -31.57
CA ALA A 197 4.12 -13.46 -30.49
C ALA A 197 3.10 -13.87 -29.43
N LEU A 198 3.55 -14.05 -28.18
CA LEU A 198 2.73 -14.46 -27.04
C LEU A 198 2.70 -13.32 -26.03
N ARG A 199 1.52 -12.76 -25.77
CA ARG A 199 1.34 -11.73 -24.75
C ARG A 199 1.52 -12.38 -23.36
N ALA A 200 2.27 -11.72 -22.49
CA ALA A 200 2.59 -12.18 -21.16
C ALA A 200 1.33 -12.41 -20.30
N ALA A 201 1.46 -13.30 -19.33
CA ALA A 201 0.37 -13.72 -18.45
C ALA A 201 -0.92 -14.12 -19.22
N ASN A 202 -0.78 -14.82 -20.35
CA ASN A 202 -1.90 -15.24 -21.20
C ASN A 202 -2.79 -14.10 -21.74
N GLY A 203 -2.28 -12.88 -21.82
CA GLY A 203 -3.05 -11.70 -22.23
C GLY A 203 -3.42 -10.76 -21.09
N CYS A 204 -3.04 -11.06 -19.85
CA CYS A 204 -3.33 -10.19 -18.71
C CYS A 204 -2.38 -9.03 -18.53
N THR A 205 -1.18 -9.13 -19.08
CA THR A 205 -0.19 -8.04 -19.05
C THR A 205 -0.29 -7.22 -20.33
N ASP A 206 -0.59 -5.94 -20.15
CA ASP A 206 -0.51 -4.94 -21.21
C ASP A 206 -0.07 -3.62 -20.56
N THR A 207 1.13 -3.19 -20.95
CA THR A 207 1.84 -2.01 -20.47
C THR A 207 1.88 -0.91 -21.52
N ASP A 208 1.02 -0.99 -22.56
CA ASP A 208 1.04 -0.16 -23.76
C ASP A 208 2.43 -0.13 -24.45
N SER A 209 3.11 -1.29 -24.41
CA SER A 209 4.42 -1.50 -25.03
C SER A 209 4.59 -2.95 -25.52
N ASN A 210 4.55 -3.15 -26.85
CA ASN A 210 4.59 -4.49 -27.44
C ASN A 210 5.91 -5.24 -27.13
N ALA A 211 7.03 -4.53 -27.02
CA ALA A 211 8.33 -5.11 -26.71
C ALA A 211 8.44 -5.67 -25.28
N THR A 212 7.66 -5.13 -24.33
CA THR A 212 7.61 -5.59 -22.93
C THR A 212 6.53 -6.64 -22.72
N ASP A 213 5.44 -6.55 -23.48
CA ASP A 213 4.28 -7.42 -23.29
C ASP A 213 4.38 -8.74 -24.05
N PHE A 214 5.17 -8.83 -25.12
CA PHE A 214 5.24 -10.01 -25.97
C PHE A 214 6.61 -10.69 -25.98
N THR A 215 6.58 -12.02 -25.96
CA THR A 215 7.74 -12.87 -26.24
C THR A 215 7.49 -13.72 -27.49
N ALA A 216 8.56 -14.14 -28.17
CA ALA A 216 8.44 -15.11 -29.26
C ALA A 216 8.52 -16.53 -28.68
N GLY A 217 7.52 -17.36 -28.95
CA GLY A 217 7.45 -18.74 -28.46
C GLY A 217 6.62 -19.65 -29.35
N ASP A 218 6.44 -20.91 -28.95
CA ASP A 218 5.62 -21.86 -29.71
C ASP A 218 4.14 -21.42 -29.72
N PRO A 219 3.44 -21.47 -30.87
CA PRO A 219 2.04 -21.07 -30.93
C PRO A 219 1.15 -22.01 -30.11
N ALA A 220 0.25 -21.44 -29.31
CA ALA A 220 -0.66 -22.19 -28.43
C ALA A 220 -2.11 -21.69 -28.58
N PRO A 221 -2.76 -21.88 -29.75
CA PRO A 221 -4.05 -21.28 -30.06
C PRO A 221 -5.18 -21.80 -29.15
N ARG A 222 -6.04 -20.87 -28.72
CA ARG A 222 -7.20 -21.04 -27.83
C ARG A 222 -8.40 -20.30 -28.39
N ASN A 223 -9.56 -20.91 -28.28
CA ASN A 223 -10.85 -20.37 -28.72
C ASN A 223 -11.78 -20.15 -27.52
N THR A 224 -13.04 -19.77 -27.77
CA THR A 224 -14.02 -19.54 -26.70
C THR A 224 -14.43 -20.81 -25.94
N ALA A 225 -14.08 -22.01 -26.44
CA ALA A 225 -14.30 -23.28 -25.76
C ALA A 225 -13.13 -23.70 -24.85
N SER A 226 -11.99 -23.02 -24.95
CA SER A 226 -10.88 -23.19 -24.00
C SER A 226 -11.31 -22.76 -22.60
N ALA A 227 -10.68 -23.34 -21.57
CA ALA A 227 -10.92 -22.91 -20.19
C ALA A 227 -10.60 -21.41 -20.06
N ALA A 228 -11.56 -20.65 -19.52
CA ALA A 228 -11.36 -19.24 -19.25
C ALA A 228 -10.22 -19.07 -18.24
N THR A 229 -9.33 -18.14 -18.50
CA THR A 229 -8.26 -17.71 -17.62
C THR A 229 -8.51 -16.23 -17.31
N PRO A 230 -9.49 -15.89 -16.44
CA PRO A 230 -9.69 -14.51 -16.03
C PRO A 230 -8.35 -13.92 -15.62
N CYS A 231 -8.10 -12.68 -16.02
CA CYS A 231 -6.97 -12.02 -15.41
C CYS A 231 -7.19 -12.01 -13.94
N GLY A 232 -6.13 -12.37 -13.23
CA GLY A 232 -5.83 -11.66 -12.01
C GLY A 232 -5.87 -10.18 -12.39
N VAL A 233 -7.04 -9.57 -12.26
CA VAL A 233 -7.15 -8.51 -11.28
C VAL A 233 -6.10 -8.80 -10.18
N VAL A 234 -5.09 -7.95 -10.10
CA VAL A 234 -4.95 -7.28 -8.82
C VAL A 234 -6.21 -6.40 -8.76
N VAL A 235 -7.37 -6.69 -8.17
CA VAL A 235 -7.75 -7.45 -6.97
C VAL A 235 -6.56 -8.05 -6.25
N ASP A 236 -5.93 -7.20 -5.43
CA ASP A 236 -5.98 -7.57 -4.03
C ASP A 236 -7.35 -8.22 -3.77
N PRO A 237 -7.42 -9.51 -3.44
CA PRO A 237 -8.69 -10.22 -3.40
C PRO A 237 -9.64 -9.43 -2.52
N GLU A 238 -10.59 -8.70 -3.12
CA GLU A 238 -11.83 -8.43 -2.42
C GLU A 238 -12.36 -9.85 -2.13
N PRO A 239 -12.38 -10.27 -0.86
CA PRO A 239 -12.67 -11.63 -0.50
C PRO A 239 -14.03 -11.90 -1.08
N GLU A 240 -14.12 -13.04 -1.78
CA GLU A 240 -15.38 -13.77 -1.78
C GLU A 240 -15.98 -13.63 -0.38
N PRO A 241 -17.20 -13.09 -0.20
CA PRO A 241 -17.79 -12.94 1.11
C PRO A 241 -17.76 -14.28 1.85
N GLY A 242 -16.78 -14.45 2.74
CA GLY A 242 -16.52 -15.69 3.47
C GLY A 242 -15.20 -16.43 3.23
N THR A 243 -14.34 -16.05 2.26
CA THR A 243 -12.96 -16.57 2.19
C THR A 243 -12.09 -15.83 3.19
N VAL A 244 -11.41 -16.58 4.05
CA VAL A 244 -10.58 -16.03 5.12
C VAL A 244 -9.18 -15.75 4.59
N THR A 245 -8.78 -14.49 4.59
CA THR A 245 -7.40 -14.03 4.38
C THR A 245 -6.61 -14.25 5.69
N PRO A 246 -5.45 -14.92 5.66
CA PRO A 246 -4.59 -15.04 6.85
C PRO A 246 -4.16 -13.68 7.39
N ILE A 247 -4.14 -13.51 8.72
CA ILE A 247 -3.75 -12.24 9.35
C ILE A 247 -2.32 -11.84 8.96
N ALA A 248 -1.40 -12.80 8.86
CA ALA A 248 -0.02 -12.56 8.44
C ALA A 248 0.10 -12.01 7.01
N GLU A 249 -0.80 -12.41 6.11
CA GLU A 249 -0.87 -11.83 4.75
C GLU A 249 -1.42 -10.41 4.81
N VAL A 250 -2.47 -10.17 5.61
CA VAL A 250 -3.04 -8.82 5.81
C VAL A 250 -1.99 -7.86 6.36
N GLN A 251 -1.16 -8.28 7.31
CA GLN A 251 -0.05 -7.48 7.82
C GLN A 251 1.06 -7.32 6.77
N GLY A 252 1.52 -8.42 6.17
CA GLY A 252 2.64 -8.43 5.24
C GLY A 252 4.00 -8.29 5.94
N ASP A 253 5.06 -8.24 5.13
CA ASP A 253 6.46 -8.08 5.54
C ASP A 253 6.97 -6.65 5.29
N GLY A 254 6.07 -5.66 5.37
CA GLY A 254 6.34 -4.24 5.11
C GLY A 254 5.93 -3.37 6.29
N ALA A 255 6.26 -2.07 6.22
CA ALA A 255 5.78 -1.06 7.18
C ALA A 255 4.35 -0.56 6.90
N THR A 256 3.69 -1.15 5.91
CA THR A 256 2.31 -0.88 5.52
C THR A 256 1.73 -2.17 4.96
N SER A 257 0.47 -2.44 5.27
CA SER A 257 -0.26 -3.58 4.74
C SER A 257 -0.29 -3.60 3.20
N PRO A 258 -0.05 -4.75 2.55
CA PRO A 258 -0.27 -4.91 1.12
C PRO A 258 -1.76 -4.83 0.74
N PHE A 259 -2.67 -4.97 1.73
CA PHE A 259 -4.12 -4.93 1.59
C PHE A 259 -4.74 -3.56 1.90
N ALA A 260 -3.94 -2.51 2.08
CA ALA A 260 -4.43 -1.20 2.47
C ALA A 260 -5.45 -0.62 1.47
N GLY A 261 -6.69 -0.45 1.94
CA GLY A 261 -7.83 0.03 1.15
C GLY A 261 -8.80 -1.06 0.70
N ASP A 262 -8.40 -2.32 0.78
CA ASP A 262 -9.23 -3.47 0.39
C ASP A 262 -10.07 -3.96 1.57
N GLU A 263 -11.28 -4.45 1.29
CA GLU A 263 -12.06 -5.20 2.29
C GLU A 263 -11.44 -6.58 2.43
N VAL A 264 -11.22 -7.09 3.65
CA VAL A 264 -10.74 -8.46 3.88
C VAL A 264 -11.64 -9.18 4.88
N THR A 265 -11.62 -10.52 4.89
CA THR A 265 -12.19 -11.31 5.98
C THR A 265 -11.08 -12.07 6.69
N VAL A 266 -10.91 -11.86 7.99
CA VAL A 266 -9.93 -12.58 8.81
C VAL A 266 -10.62 -13.44 9.87
N GLU A 267 -9.91 -14.47 10.34
CA GLU A 267 -10.28 -15.21 11.55
C GLU A 267 -9.13 -15.19 12.55
N GLY A 268 -9.49 -15.09 13.82
CA GLY A 268 -8.52 -15.11 14.91
C GLY A 268 -9.19 -15.25 16.26
N VAL A 269 -8.37 -15.38 17.28
CA VAL A 269 -8.78 -15.34 18.68
C VAL A 269 -8.52 -13.96 19.26
N VAL A 270 -9.47 -13.42 20.02
CA VAL A 270 -9.33 -12.12 20.67
C VAL A 270 -8.27 -12.21 21.76
N VAL A 271 -7.24 -11.37 21.67
CA VAL A 271 -6.11 -11.33 22.62
C VAL A 271 -6.09 -10.08 23.50
N GLY A 272 -6.84 -9.04 23.11
CA GLY A 272 -7.07 -7.85 23.92
C GLY A 272 -8.38 -7.17 23.54
N ASP A 273 -9.16 -6.73 24.52
CA ASP A 273 -10.43 -6.03 24.33
C ASP A 273 -10.37 -4.66 25.02
N TYR A 274 -10.44 -3.60 24.23
CA TYR A 274 -10.21 -2.21 24.65
C TYR A 274 -11.41 -1.30 24.28
N GLN A 275 -12.60 -1.88 24.18
CA GLN A 275 -13.83 -1.19 23.75
C GLN A 275 -14.57 -0.45 24.88
N GLY A 276 -14.12 -0.59 26.13
CA GLY A 276 -14.76 -0.02 27.31
C GLY A 276 -14.70 1.51 27.36
N ALA A 277 -15.57 2.10 28.18
CA ALA A 277 -15.59 3.55 28.36
C ALA A 277 -14.24 4.05 28.91
N GLY A 278 -13.63 5.03 28.23
CA GLY A 278 -12.33 5.57 28.61
C GLY A 278 -11.14 4.70 28.24
N GLN A 279 -11.32 3.66 27.44
CA GLN A 279 -10.25 2.91 26.78
C GLN A 279 -9.98 3.52 25.38
N PHE A 280 -8.99 3.01 24.65
CA PHE A 280 -8.61 3.57 23.34
C PHE A 280 -9.43 3.04 22.15
N GLY A 281 -10.33 2.08 22.39
CA GLY A 281 -11.32 1.60 21.44
C GLY A 281 -10.83 0.49 20.53
N GLY A 282 -11.74 -0.42 20.17
CA GLY A 282 -11.44 -1.62 19.40
C GLY A 282 -10.95 -2.79 20.24
N PHE A 283 -10.57 -3.86 19.55
CA PHE A 283 -9.99 -5.07 20.13
C PHE A 283 -8.96 -5.64 19.16
N TYR A 284 -8.15 -6.60 19.62
CA TYR A 284 -7.10 -7.24 18.82
C TYR A 284 -7.39 -8.71 18.66
N VAL A 285 -7.16 -9.21 17.44
CA VAL A 285 -7.26 -10.61 17.08
C VAL A 285 -5.88 -11.13 16.69
N GLN A 286 -5.58 -12.36 17.09
CA GLN A 286 -4.36 -13.05 16.70
C GLN A 286 -4.68 -14.36 16.00
N SER A 287 -3.88 -14.72 15.00
CA SER A 287 -4.04 -15.97 14.25
C SER A 287 -3.93 -17.18 15.18
N THR A 288 -4.84 -18.15 15.03
CA THR A 288 -4.74 -19.46 15.71
C THR A 288 -3.90 -20.46 14.91
N THR A 289 -3.56 -20.12 13.67
CA THR A 289 -2.71 -20.88 12.76
C THR A 289 -1.66 -19.93 12.20
N PRO A 290 -0.73 -19.46 13.04
CA PRO A 290 0.30 -18.53 12.62
C PRO A 290 1.14 -19.14 11.49
N ASP A 291 1.67 -18.30 10.62
CA ASP A 291 2.58 -18.77 9.59
C ASP A 291 3.97 -19.12 10.20
N THR A 292 4.97 -19.33 9.36
CA THR A 292 6.34 -19.60 9.81
C THR A 292 7.31 -18.46 9.49
N ASP A 293 6.81 -17.35 8.95
CA ASP A 293 7.65 -16.23 8.54
C ASP A 293 7.87 -15.30 9.74
N PRO A 294 9.10 -15.14 10.25
CA PRO A 294 9.36 -14.26 11.38
C PRO A 294 9.24 -12.76 11.05
N LEU A 295 8.98 -12.39 9.78
CA LEU A 295 8.85 -11.01 9.32
C LEU A 295 7.40 -10.52 9.25
N THR A 296 6.41 -11.41 9.29
CA THR A 296 4.99 -11.09 9.24
C THR A 296 4.37 -11.16 10.63
N SER A 297 3.45 -10.24 10.94
CA SER A 297 2.75 -10.28 12.22
C SER A 297 1.48 -11.13 12.16
N ASP A 298 1.25 -11.94 13.18
CA ASP A 298 0.03 -12.72 13.35
C ASP A 298 -1.11 -11.96 14.05
N GLY A 299 -0.89 -10.70 14.41
CA GLY A 299 -1.82 -9.86 15.15
C GLY A 299 -2.45 -8.77 14.28
N LEU A 300 -3.71 -8.44 14.53
CA LEU A 300 -4.41 -7.39 13.79
C LEU A 300 -5.36 -6.63 14.70
N ARG A 301 -5.39 -5.30 14.56
CA ARG A 301 -6.36 -4.46 15.24
C ARG A 301 -7.71 -4.48 14.53
N VAL A 302 -8.79 -4.57 15.30
CA VAL A 302 -10.16 -4.39 14.80
C VAL A 302 -10.76 -3.17 15.49
N PHE A 303 -10.87 -2.07 14.76
CA PHE A 303 -11.31 -0.78 15.30
C PHE A 303 -12.84 -0.63 15.31
N VAL A 304 -13.55 -1.61 15.89
CA VAL A 304 -15.00 -1.56 16.10
C VAL A 304 -15.28 -1.46 17.59
N ASN A 305 -16.24 -0.62 17.98
CA ASN A 305 -16.66 -0.46 19.38
C ASN A 305 -18.10 -0.94 19.60
N GLY A 306 -18.37 -1.47 20.79
CA GLY A 306 -19.70 -1.95 21.17
C GLY A 306 -20.03 -3.36 20.66
N THR A 307 -19.07 -4.06 20.07
CA THR A 307 -19.21 -5.46 19.68
C THR A 307 -18.96 -6.33 20.91
N PRO A 308 -19.90 -7.23 21.29
CA PRO A 308 -19.72 -8.09 22.47
C PRO A 308 -18.75 -9.23 22.17
N VAL A 309 -17.46 -8.98 22.39
CA VAL A 309 -16.37 -9.97 22.35
C VAL A 309 -15.65 -9.98 23.70
N ALA A 310 -14.94 -11.07 24.00
CA ALA A 310 -14.05 -11.19 25.15
C ALA A 310 -12.75 -11.88 24.73
N VAL A 311 -11.68 -11.66 25.49
CA VAL A 311 -10.41 -12.39 25.31
C VAL A 311 -10.66 -13.91 25.33
N GLY A 312 -10.13 -14.62 24.34
CA GLY A 312 -10.35 -16.06 24.12
C GLY A 312 -11.54 -16.40 23.21
N ASP A 313 -12.36 -15.43 22.81
CA ASP A 313 -13.37 -15.64 21.77
C ASP A 313 -12.70 -15.80 20.40
N THR A 314 -13.16 -16.76 19.59
CA THR A 314 -12.82 -16.79 18.16
C THR A 314 -13.83 -15.96 17.39
N VAL A 315 -13.34 -15.16 16.46
CA VAL A 315 -14.15 -14.26 15.65
C VAL A 315 -13.77 -14.38 14.18
N ARG A 316 -14.77 -14.18 13.33
CA ARG A 316 -14.60 -13.86 11.92
C ARG A 316 -14.95 -12.40 11.72
N VAL A 317 -14.03 -11.64 11.15
CA VAL A 317 -14.17 -10.18 10.97
C VAL A 317 -14.03 -9.85 9.50
N THR A 318 -15.02 -9.19 8.92
CA THR A 318 -14.96 -8.67 7.54
C THR A 318 -14.95 -7.16 7.59
N GLY A 319 -13.95 -6.50 6.99
CA GLY A 319 -13.89 -5.05 6.91
C GLY A 319 -12.69 -4.53 6.14
N THR A 320 -12.68 -3.22 5.87
CA THR A 320 -11.61 -2.54 5.11
C THR A 320 -10.33 -2.41 5.92
N VAL A 321 -9.22 -2.85 5.35
CA VAL A 321 -7.87 -2.68 5.91
C VAL A 321 -7.44 -1.23 5.73
N SER A 322 -6.82 -0.66 6.76
CA SER A 322 -6.31 0.71 6.74
C SER A 322 -5.07 0.85 7.62
N GLU A 323 -4.22 1.79 7.24
CA GLU A 323 -3.09 2.25 8.04
C GLU A 323 -3.54 3.37 8.99
N PHE A 324 -3.58 3.10 10.30
CA PHE A 324 -3.86 4.13 11.28
C PHE A 324 -2.60 4.95 11.56
N ALA A 325 -2.35 5.93 10.67
CA ALA A 325 -1.18 6.79 10.78
C ALA A 325 -1.18 7.56 12.12
N SER A 326 -0.08 7.42 12.86
CA SER A 326 0.19 8.21 14.05
C SER A 326 1.60 8.80 13.99
N SER A 327 1.71 10.05 14.43
CA SER A 327 2.97 10.79 14.38
C SER A 327 3.20 11.55 15.67
N SER A 328 4.44 11.60 16.10
CA SER A 328 4.94 12.54 17.10
C SER A 328 5.90 13.54 16.42
N ALA A 329 6.44 14.48 17.18
CA ALA A 329 7.51 15.34 16.66
C ALA A 329 8.79 14.56 16.30
N LEU A 330 8.87 13.29 16.71
CA LEU A 330 10.07 12.46 16.63
C LEU A 330 9.91 11.26 15.68
N TYR A 331 8.68 10.77 15.44
CA TYR A 331 8.43 9.57 14.64
C TYR A 331 7.14 9.66 13.83
N THR A 332 7.09 8.91 12.73
CA THR A 332 5.91 8.73 11.90
C THR A 332 5.83 7.26 11.51
N GLY A 333 4.64 6.69 11.64
CA GLY A 333 4.35 5.29 11.31
C GLY A 333 2.83 5.08 11.34
N SER A 334 2.41 3.84 11.24
CA SER A 334 1.00 3.45 11.27
C SER A 334 0.82 2.14 12.03
N GLU A 335 -0.43 1.86 12.40
CA GLU A 335 -0.86 0.55 12.85
C GLU A 335 -1.85 -0.03 11.84
N THR A 336 -1.63 -1.27 11.41
CA THR A 336 -2.54 -1.95 10.49
C THR A 336 -3.81 -2.35 11.23
N GLN A 337 -4.97 -1.97 10.69
CA GLN A 337 -6.26 -2.24 11.31
C GLN A 337 -7.38 -2.52 10.32
N LEU A 338 -8.40 -3.24 10.78
CA LEU A 338 -9.74 -3.25 10.16
C LEU A 338 -10.58 -2.10 10.70
N GLY A 339 -11.17 -1.32 9.79
CA GLY A 339 -11.86 -0.06 10.10
C GLY A 339 -13.17 -0.20 10.89
N ALA A 340 -13.73 0.94 11.29
CA ALA A 340 -14.91 1.01 12.17
C ALA A 340 -16.23 0.48 11.58
N SER A 341 -16.27 0.25 10.26
CA SER A 341 -17.42 -0.36 9.58
C SER A 341 -17.36 -1.90 9.54
N SER A 342 -16.35 -2.52 10.16
CA SER A 342 -16.18 -3.97 10.09
C SER A 342 -17.35 -4.72 10.71
N THR A 343 -17.73 -5.83 10.08
CA THR A 343 -18.71 -6.78 10.62
C THR A 343 -17.98 -7.87 11.40
N VAL A 344 -18.44 -8.15 12.62
CA VAL A 344 -17.80 -9.12 13.52
C VAL A 344 -18.79 -10.21 13.85
N THR A 345 -18.42 -11.46 13.58
CA THR A 345 -19.18 -12.66 13.96
C THR A 345 -18.36 -13.50 14.92
N ARG A 346 -18.85 -13.71 16.15
CA ARG A 346 -18.27 -14.67 17.09
C ARG A 346 -18.51 -16.09 16.60
N THR A 347 -17.45 -16.86 16.39
CA THR A 347 -17.48 -18.23 15.86
C THR A 347 -17.32 -19.29 16.96
N GLY A 348 -16.85 -18.91 18.15
CA GLY A 348 -16.59 -19.84 19.24
C GLY A 348 -15.61 -19.30 20.28
N THR A 349 -14.79 -20.19 20.82
CA THR A 349 -13.71 -19.88 21.78
C THR A 349 -12.49 -20.75 21.49
N ALA A 350 -11.29 -20.22 21.69
CA ALA A 350 -10.02 -20.94 21.61
C ALA A 350 -9.08 -20.50 22.75
N PRO A 351 -8.08 -21.33 23.12
CA PRO A 351 -7.01 -20.87 23.99
C PRO A 351 -6.32 -19.63 23.40
N VAL A 352 -6.03 -18.65 24.25
CA VAL A 352 -5.20 -17.50 23.88
C VAL A 352 -3.80 -18.00 23.53
N PRO A 353 -3.18 -17.57 22.41
CA PRO A 353 -1.83 -17.96 22.05
C PRO A 353 -0.84 -17.59 23.16
N ALA A 354 0.25 -18.37 23.27
CA ALA A 354 1.33 -17.96 24.15
C ALA A 354 1.89 -16.61 23.68
N PRO A 355 2.22 -15.67 24.60
CA PRO A 355 2.78 -14.38 24.21
C PRO A 355 4.05 -14.53 23.37
N THR A 356 4.14 -13.77 22.28
CA THR A 356 5.33 -13.71 21.43
C THR A 356 6.46 -13.00 22.19
N PRO A 357 7.64 -13.62 22.33
CA PRO A 357 8.75 -12.99 23.03
C PRO A 357 9.31 -11.82 22.21
N VAL A 358 9.53 -10.70 22.90
CA VAL A 358 10.13 -9.48 22.35
C VAL A 358 11.31 -9.08 23.23
N THR A 359 12.44 -8.77 22.59
CA THR A 359 13.66 -8.36 23.28
C THR A 359 14.11 -7.01 22.74
N LEU A 360 14.40 -6.09 23.65
CA LEU A 360 15.10 -4.85 23.39
C LEU A 360 16.62 -5.04 23.50
N PRO A 361 17.43 -4.26 22.77
CA PRO A 361 17.02 -3.37 21.68
C PRO A 361 16.40 -4.16 20.52
N PHE A 362 15.39 -3.59 19.88
CA PHE A 362 14.81 -4.14 18.67
C PHE A 362 15.90 -4.36 17.62
N ALA A 363 15.89 -5.54 16.98
CA ALA A 363 16.87 -5.86 15.96
C ALA A 363 16.76 -4.85 14.80
N PRO A 364 17.90 -4.33 14.28
CA PRO A 364 17.88 -3.44 13.14
C PRO A 364 17.29 -4.14 11.91
N THR A 365 16.31 -3.47 11.29
CA THR A 365 15.65 -3.75 10.00
C THR A 365 16.30 -4.83 9.12
N ALA A 366 15.60 -5.94 8.91
CA ALA A 366 15.74 -6.75 7.70
C ALA A 366 14.71 -6.22 6.69
N ALA A 367 15.12 -6.01 5.43
CA ALA A 367 14.23 -5.59 4.33
C ALA A 367 13.48 -4.24 4.46
N GLY A 368 13.71 -3.43 5.51
CA GLY A 368 13.09 -2.10 5.67
C GLY A 368 11.86 -2.06 6.58
N VAL A 369 11.57 -3.18 7.26
CA VAL A 369 10.52 -3.33 8.28
C VAL A 369 11.08 -2.99 9.67
N ASP A 370 10.42 -2.10 10.41
CA ASP A 370 10.85 -1.78 11.78
C ASP A 370 10.81 -3.05 12.65
N GLY A 371 11.80 -3.24 13.52
CA GLY A 371 11.95 -4.46 14.34
C GLY A 371 10.70 -4.90 15.14
N PRO A 372 9.88 -4.00 15.68
CA PRO A 372 8.59 -4.33 16.32
C PRO A 372 7.42 -4.59 15.36
N GLU A 373 7.50 -4.22 14.08
CA GLU A 373 6.37 -4.34 13.13
C GLU A 373 5.95 -5.81 12.92
N ARG A 374 6.94 -6.71 12.82
CA ARG A 374 6.76 -8.18 12.73
C ARG A 374 5.96 -8.81 13.87
N VAL A 375 5.65 -8.07 14.93
CA VAL A 375 4.86 -8.54 16.07
C VAL A 375 3.75 -7.55 16.45
N GLU A 376 3.45 -6.58 15.59
CA GLU A 376 2.37 -5.61 15.81
C GLU A 376 1.01 -6.29 16.01
N GLY A 377 0.24 -5.84 16.99
CA GLY A 377 -1.09 -6.35 17.29
C GLY A 377 -1.11 -7.74 17.93
N THR A 378 0.05 -8.38 18.13
CA THR A 378 0.14 -9.67 18.82
C THR A 378 0.19 -9.48 20.33
N LEU A 379 -0.24 -10.51 21.07
CA LEU A 379 0.08 -10.61 22.49
C LEU A 379 1.58 -10.87 22.63
N THR A 380 2.30 -9.99 23.32
CA THR A 380 3.76 -10.04 23.47
C THR A 380 4.17 -10.06 24.94
N THR A 381 5.35 -10.60 25.20
CA THR A 381 6.04 -10.47 26.48
C THR A 381 7.43 -9.91 26.25
N LEU A 382 7.80 -8.85 26.97
CA LEU A 382 9.17 -8.36 27.01
C LEU A 382 10.01 -9.33 27.84
N THR A 383 11.06 -9.88 27.23
CA THR A 383 11.91 -10.92 27.85
C THR A 383 13.23 -10.39 28.42
N ASN A 384 13.41 -9.07 28.44
CA ASN A 384 14.56 -8.43 29.06
C ASN A 384 14.48 -8.54 30.59
N ASP A 385 15.54 -9.06 31.20
CA ASP A 385 15.66 -9.17 32.67
C ASP A 385 16.10 -7.84 33.33
N ASP A 386 16.44 -6.83 32.54
CA ASP A 386 17.10 -5.58 32.95
C ASP A 386 16.37 -4.32 32.47
N LEU A 387 15.06 -4.39 32.27
CA LEU A 387 14.26 -3.22 31.91
C LEU A 387 14.29 -2.15 33.01
N VAL A 388 14.45 -0.90 32.60
CA VAL A 388 14.40 0.26 33.50
C VAL A 388 13.50 1.37 32.93
N ALA A 389 12.80 2.08 33.80
CA ALA A 389 12.03 3.26 33.45
C ALA A 389 12.97 4.41 33.06
N THR A 390 12.85 4.90 31.83
CA THR A 390 13.68 5.99 31.31
C THR A 390 12.95 7.32 31.17
N ASP A 391 11.64 7.30 30.91
CA ASP A 391 10.79 8.49 30.89
C ASP A 391 9.50 8.21 31.65
N LEU A 392 9.14 9.14 32.52
CA LEU A 392 8.00 9.09 33.44
C LEU A 392 7.14 10.36 33.34
N PHE A 393 7.47 11.27 32.40
CA PHE A 393 6.81 12.56 32.26
C PHE A 393 5.30 12.40 32.05
N THR A 394 4.89 11.39 31.30
CA THR A 394 3.48 11.12 30.98
C THR A 394 2.79 10.20 31.98
N LEU A 395 3.49 9.54 32.92
CA LEU A 395 2.90 8.60 33.88
C LEU A 395 1.73 9.20 34.64
N GLY A 396 1.93 10.35 35.28
CA GLY A 396 0.87 10.98 36.09
C GLY A 396 -0.31 11.52 35.27
N ARG A 397 -0.12 11.70 33.96
CA ARG A 397 -1.13 12.29 33.07
C ARG A 397 -1.89 11.24 32.27
N PHE A 398 -1.20 10.24 31.76
CA PHE A 398 -1.70 9.25 30.78
C PHE A 398 -1.42 7.81 31.20
N GLY A 399 -0.85 7.57 32.39
CA GLY A 399 -0.53 6.20 32.81
C GLY A 399 0.67 5.57 32.09
N GLU A 400 1.41 6.33 31.28
CA GLU A 400 2.49 5.82 30.43
C GLU A 400 3.88 5.86 31.10
N VAL A 401 4.70 4.83 30.86
CA VAL A 401 6.12 4.77 31.26
C VAL A 401 6.95 4.28 30.09
N SER A 402 7.99 5.02 29.68
CA SER A 402 8.94 4.49 28.70
C SER A 402 10.00 3.62 29.38
N LEU A 403 10.27 2.46 28.80
CA LEU A 403 11.24 1.46 29.25
C LEU A 403 12.41 1.36 28.27
N THR A 404 13.59 0.99 28.78
CA THR A 404 14.86 0.78 28.06
C THR A 404 15.66 -0.32 28.75
N THR A 405 16.75 -0.82 28.15
CA THR A 405 17.56 -1.90 28.74
C THR A 405 18.75 -1.36 29.53
N GLY A 406 18.94 -1.88 30.74
CA GLY A 406 20.14 -1.71 31.56
C GLY A 406 20.36 -0.33 32.20
N ASP A 407 20.23 0.78 31.45
CA ASP A 407 20.49 2.15 31.92
C ASP A 407 19.56 3.15 31.21
N LEU A 408 19.46 4.36 31.75
CA LEU A 408 18.65 5.45 31.18
C LEU A 408 19.13 5.86 29.79
N LEU A 409 18.19 6.13 28.89
CA LEU A 409 18.48 6.71 27.59
C LEU A 409 19.12 8.08 27.76
N ARG A 410 20.21 8.31 27.01
CA ARG A 410 20.93 9.58 27.01
C ARG A 410 20.47 10.44 25.86
N ILE A 411 20.53 11.76 26.03
CA ILE A 411 20.27 12.69 24.92
C ILE A 411 21.28 12.39 23.80
N PRO A 412 20.81 12.02 22.59
CA PRO A 412 21.70 11.67 21.50
C PRO A 412 22.41 12.92 20.98
N THR A 413 23.68 12.74 20.60
CA THR A 413 24.51 13.79 19.96
C THR A 413 24.83 13.46 18.50
N THR A 414 24.45 12.25 18.05
CA THR A 414 24.59 11.77 16.68
C THR A 414 23.31 11.05 16.25
N ALA A 415 23.09 10.94 14.95
CA ALA A 415 21.96 10.18 14.40
C ALA A 415 22.04 8.68 14.72
N GLU A 416 23.26 8.13 14.85
CA GLU A 416 23.46 6.73 15.25
C GLU A 416 23.04 6.48 16.71
N GLN A 417 23.35 7.42 17.61
CA GLN A 417 22.89 7.35 19.00
C GLN A 417 21.37 7.51 19.09
N ASP A 418 20.78 8.37 18.26
CA ASP A 418 19.34 8.53 18.18
C ASP A 418 18.67 7.24 17.72
N ALA A 419 19.14 6.63 16.64
CA ALA A 419 18.64 5.33 16.16
C ALA A 419 18.80 4.20 17.19
N ALA A 420 19.93 4.16 17.91
CA ALA A 420 20.15 3.17 18.97
C ALA A 420 19.18 3.37 20.16
N ASN A 421 18.94 4.62 20.57
CA ASN A 421 17.94 4.93 21.58
C ASN A 421 16.54 4.51 21.14
N ASN A 422 16.21 4.69 19.86
CA ASN A 422 14.90 4.33 19.32
C ASN A 422 14.69 2.81 19.32
N ALA A 423 15.72 2.06 18.93
CA ALA A 423 15.69 0.60 18.98
C ALA A 423 15.58 0.08 20.42
N ASP A 424 16.12 0.80 21.41
CA ASP A 424 16.12 0.38 22.82
C ASP A 424 15.04 1.06 23.68
N ARG A 425 13.92 1.47 23.06
CA ARG A 425 12.81 2.11 23.78
C ARG A 425 11.48 1.45 23.45
N ILE A 426 10.66 1.26 24.46
CA ILE A 426 9.25 0.90 24.32
C ILE A 426 8.40 1.57 25.39
N THR A 427 7.16 1.95 25.07
CA THR A 427 6.25 2.55 26.05
C THR A 427 5.36 1.47 26.68
N LEU A 428 5.24 1.47 28.00
CA LEU A 428 4.26 0.70 28.75
C LEU A 428 3.07 1.62 29.05
N ASP A 429 1.91 1.30 28.49
CA ASP A 429 0.67 2.07 28.57
C ASP A 429 -0.40 1.31 29.35
N ASP A 430 -1.38 1.99 29.92
CA ASP A 430 -2.39 1.39 30.80
C ASP A 430 -3.73 1.07 30.13
N ALA A 431 -3.74 1.23 28.80
CA ALA A 431 -4.86 1.04 27.91
C ALA A 431 -6.06 1.99 28.16
N LEU A 432 -5.85 3.09 28.89
CA LEU A 432 -6.86 4.10 29.17
C LEU A 432 -6.57 5.42 28.45
N SER A 433 -7.60 6.04 27.88
CA SER A 433 -7.52 7.33 27.15
C SER A 433 -7.76 8.55 28.05
N GLY A 434 -8.01 8.34 29.34
CA GLY A 434 -8.28 9.39 30.32
C GLY A 434 -7.04 10.19 30.71
N GLN A 435 -7.25 11.42 31.19
CA GLN A 435 -6.18 12.26 31.73
C GLN A 435 -6.27 12.42 33.24
N ASN A 436 -5.12 12.38 33.92
CA ASN A 436 -4.99 12.55 35.36
C ASN A 436 -5.92 11.59 36.12
N LEU A 437 -5.84 10.30 35.77
CA LEU A 437 -6.66 9.27 36.39
C LEU A 437 -6.39 9.21 37.91
N PRO A 438 -7.43 8.96 38.73
CA PRO A 438 -7.31 8.99 40.19
C PRO A 438 -6.43 7.86 40.74
N THR A 439 -6.26 6.80 39.98
CA THR A 439 -5.42 5.64 40.28
C THR A 439 -4.44 5.47 39.15
N LEU A 440 -3.15 5.38 39.49
CA LEU A 440 -2.09 5.12 38.53
C LEU A 440 -1.75 3.62 38.51
N PRO A 441 -1.48 3.05 37.33
CA PRO A 441 -1.33 1.61 37.11
C PRO A 441 0.03 1.05 37.58
N TYR A 442 1.05 1.90 37.65
CA TYR A 442 2.45 1.51 37.85
C TYR A 442 3.01 2.15 39.11
N THR A 443 3.26 1.31 40.12
CA THR A 443 3.71 1.73 41.46
C THR A 443 4.88 0.88 41.94
N ILE A 444 5.41 1.20 43.12
CA ILE A 444 6.49 0.48 43.80
C ILE A 444 5.91 -0.27 44.99
N GLY A 445 6.25 -1.54 45.16
CA GLY A 445 5.86 -2.38 46.30
C GLY A 445 4.36 -2.70 46.36
N GLY A 446 3.63 -2.51 45.26
CA GLY A 446 2.19 -2.78 45.15
C GLY A 446 1.31 -1.93 46.06
N ASP A 447 1.84 -0.80 46.58
CA ASP A 447 1.15 0.03 47.57
C ASP A 447 0.08 0.96 46.96
N GLY A 448 0.03 1.07 45.64
CA GLY A 448 -0.92 1.91 44.91
C GLY A 448 -0.66 3.41 45.03
N VAL A 449 0.46 3.85 45.62
CA VAL A 449 0.75 5.27 45.90
C VAL A 449 2.17 5.70 45.58
N THR A 450 3.16 4.81 45.68
CA THR A 450 4.56 5.16 45.44
C THR A 450 4.89 5.01 43.97
N LEU A 451 5.13 6.11 43.28
CA LEU A 451 5.49 6.08 41.85
C LEU A 451 6.94 5.63 41.62
N PRO A 452 7.20 4.92 40.50
CA PRO A 452 8.55 4.64 40.06
C PRO A 452 9.31 5.93 39.74
N ARG A 453 10.63 5.84 39.80
CA ARG A 453 11.59 6.86 39.38
C ARG A 453 12.39 6.35 38.20
N ALA A 454 13.03 7.26 37.49
CA ALA A 454 13.94 6.89 36.43
C ALA A 454 15.01 5.93 36.99
N GLY A 455 15.17 4.78 36.35
CA GLY A 455 16.08 3.70 36.74
C GLY A 455 15.47 2.62 37.63
N ASP A 456 14.21 2.77 38.06
CA ASP A 456 13.45 1.66 38.65
C ASP A 456 12.95 0.75 37.50
N GLY A 457 12.84 -0.56 37.74
CA GLY A 457 12.43 -1.53 36.72
C GLY A 457 11.21 -2.34 37.13
N PRO A 458 10.43 -2.89 36.19
CA PRO A 458 9.30 -3.78 36.51
C PRO A 458 9.79 -5.05 37.23
N THR A 459 9.00 -5.57 38.16
CA THR A 459 9.33 -6.79 38.92
C THR A 459 8.94 -8.07 38.20
N ASP A 460 7.96 -7.98 37.31
CA ASP A 460 7.42 -9.09 36.54
C ASP A 460 7.55 -8.81 35.04
N PRO A 461 7.61 -9.86 34.20
CA PRO A 461 7.63 -9.70 32.75
C PRO A 461 6.45 -8.87 32.26
N VAL A 462 6.75 -7.81 31.51
CA VAL A 462 5.73 -6.94 30.92
C VAL A 462 5.07 -7.68 29.77
N THR A 463 3.77 -7.93 29.89
CA THR A 463 2.99 -8.69 28.91
C THR A 463 1.75 -7.91 28.50
N GLY A 464 1.51 -7.83 27.19
CA GLY A 464 0.38 -7.10 26.63
C GLY A 464 0.40 -7.10 25.11
N VAL A 465 -0.64 -6.54 24.50
CA VAL A 465 -0.69 -6.39 23.04
C VAL A 465 0.32 -5.33 22.62
N LEU A 466 1.17 -5.62 21.65
CA LEU A 466 2.07 -4.61 21.07
C LEU A 466 1.29 -3.76 20.07
N THR A 467 1.35 -2.44 20.17
CA THR A 467 0.58 -1.51 19.33
C THR A 467 1.45 -0.36 18.89
N TYR A 468 1.14 0.24 17.74
CA TYR A 468 1.75 1.50 17.32
C TYR A 468 0.76 2.67 17.49
N ALA A 469 1.05 3.57 18.43
CA ALA A 469 0.16 4.71 18.68
C ALA A 469 0.92 5.94 19.17
N PHE A 470 0.40 7.12 18.81
CA PHE A 470 0.99 8.43 19.13
C PHE A 470 2.46 8.57 18.69
N GLY A 471 2.84 7.85 17.63
CA GLY A 471 4.19 7.85 17.07
C GLY A 471 5.18 6.93 17.79
N GLU A 472 4.75 6.01 18.65
CA GLU A 472 5.67 5.08 19.32
C GLU A 472 5.05 3.70 19.50
N TYR A 473 5.88 2.66 19.45
CA TYR A 473 5.45 1.32 19.86
C TYR A 473 5.27 1.25 21.36
N ARG A 474 4.18 0.60 21.76
CA ARG A 474 3.79 0.46 23.15
C ARG A 474 3.20 -0.91 23.43
N VAL A 475 3.40 -1.40 24.65
CA VAL A 475 2.74 -2.61 25.18
C VAL A 475 1.50 -2.18 25.95
N GLN A 476 0.38 -2.79 25.60
CA GLN A 476 -0.94 -2.59 26.20
C GLN A 476 -1.32 -3.83 27.00
N PRO A 477 -1.11 -3.87 28.32
CA PRO A 477 -1.65 -4.92 29.17
C PRO A 477 -3.19 -4.87 29.18
N PRO A 478 -3.87 -5.95 29.60
CA PRO A 478 -5.30 -5.90 29.86
C PRO A 478 -5.65 -4.74 30.81
N VAL A 479 -6.71 -4.00 30.50
CA VAL A 479 -7.10 -2.81 31.28
C VAL A 479 -7.24 -3.14 32.77
N GLY A 480 -6.61 -2.33 33.61
CA GLY A 480 -6.58 -2.55 35.06
C GLY A 480 -5.47 -3.49 35.54
N THR A 481 -4.61 -3.98 34.65
CA THR A 481 -3.37 -4.65 35.04
C THR A 481 -2.47 -3.66 35.77
N THR A 482 -2.03 -4.05 36.96
CA THR A 482 -1.00 -3.32 37.71
C THR A 482 0.33 -4.05 37.54
N ILE A 483 1.38 -3.30 37.20
CA ILE A 483 2.75 -3.82 37.16
C ILE A 483 3.53 -3.12 38.25
N ASP A 484 4.12 -3.92 39.15
CA ASP A 484 4.93 -3.40 40.23
C ASP A 484 6.35 -3.12 39.73
N PHE A 485 6.98 -2.10 40.30
CA PHE A 485 8.34 -1.71 40.02
C PHE A 485 9.22 -1.90 41.26
N ALA A 486 10.50 -2.15 41.04
CA ALA A 486 11.51 -2.25 42.09
C ALA A 486 12.59 -1.18 41.96
N ARG A 487 13.13 -0.81 43.12
CA ARG A 487 14.34 0.01 43.22
C ARG A 487 15.55 -0.82 42.80
N LEU A 488 16.06 -0.60 41.60
CA LEU A 488 17.28 -1.27 41.14
C LEU A 488 18.55 -0.61 41.69
N ALA A 489 18.50 0.70 41.93
CA ALA A 489 19.55 1.48 42.57
C ALA A 489 19.04 2.20 43.84
N PRO A 490 18.82 1.49 44.96
CA PRO A 490 18.36 2.11 46.19
C PRO A 490 19.40 3.12 46.69
N ARG A 491 18.97 4.36 46.95
CA ARG A 491 19.84 5.37 47.57
C ARG A 491 20.17 4.93 48.99
N GLU A 492 21.44 5.09 49.38
CA GLU A 492 21.79 5.02 50.79
C GLU A 492 20.97 6.06 51.57
N PRO A 493 20.48 5.72 52.77
CA PRO A 493 19.80 6.68 53.62
C PRO A 493 20.71 7.88 53.87
N ALA A 494 20.11 9.07 53.92
CA ALA A 494 20.87 10.28 54.23
C ALA A 494 21.60 10.09 55.58
N PRO A 495 22.89 10.47 55.66
CA PRO A 495 23.72 10.26 56.85
C PRO A 495 23.22 11.02 58.08
#